data_AF-A0AAP2CMT6-F1
#
_entry.id   AF-A0AAP2CMT6-F1
#
_cell.length_a   1.000
_cell.length_b   1.000
_cell.length_c   1.000
_cell.angle_alpha   90.00
_cell.angle_beta   90.00
_cell.angle_gamma   90.00
#
_symmetry.space_group_name_H-M   'P 1'
#
loop_
_entity.id
_entity.type
_entity.pdbx_description
1 polymer ?
#
loop_
_entity_poly.entity_id
_entity_poly.type
_entity_poly.pdbx_seq_one_letter_code
_entity_poly.pdbx_strand_id
1 'polypeptide(L)'
;MQFDCAGAGQRSIALHGGQSWRDTPALLGPILETFAHTRRIHTRLALLETAAMLPLTTAEEHTRQSLRAALTPADETPQAVAALATGPLPAEVDAFLRSLAHHIPAKGAKS
;
A
#
# COMPACT_ATOMS: atom_id res chain seq x y z
N MET A 1 21.65 9.65 14.01
CA MET A 1 20.91 9.75 12.73
C MET A 1 20.16 8.45 12.54
N GLN A 2 18.91 8.40 13.00
CA GLN A 2 18.07 7.20 12.91
C GLN A 2 17.13 7.42 11.74
N PHE A 3 17.36 6.71 10.64
CA PHE A 3 16.47 6.72 9.48
C PHE A 3 15.23 5.89 9.82
N ASP A 4 14.33 6.49 10.58
CA ASP A 4 13.01 5.91 10.80
C ASP A 4 12.07 6.28 9.65
N CYS A 5 12.27 5.61 8.51
CA CYS A 5 11.26 5.53 7.45
C CYS A 5 10.24 4.44 7.83
N ALA A 6 9.50 4.66 8.93
CA ALA A 6 8.32 3.89 9.32
C ALA A 6 8.51 2.35 9.27
N GLY A 7 9.68 1.85 9.69
CA GLY A 7 9.98 0.41 9.71
C GLY A 7 10.12 -0.28 8.34
N ALA A 8 9.98 0.42 7.22
CA ALA A 8 10.05 -0.19 5.89
C ALA A 8 11.45 -0.74 5.57
N GLY A 9 12.51 -0.04 5.98
CA GLY A 9 13.88 -0.53 5.81
C GLY A 9 14.17 -1.80 6.63
N GLN A 10 13.62 -1.89 7.84
CA GLN A 10 13.75 -3.07 8.71
C GLN A 10 12.96 -4.27 8.14
N ARG A 11 11.74 -4.02 7.66
CA ARG A 11 10.84 -5.06 7.13
C ARG A 11 11.33 -5.64 5.79
N SER A 12 11.90 -4.82 4.90
CA SER A 12 12.51 -5.31 3.66
C SER A 12 13.71 -6.23 3.92
N ILE A 13 14.53 -5.97 4.93
CA ILE A 13 15.65 -6.86 5.32
C ILE A 13 15.12 -8.16 5.92
N ALA A 14 14.08 -8.10 6.77
CA ALA A 14 13.47 -9.29 7.36
C ALA A 14 12.87 -10.25 6.31
N LEU A 15 12.26 -9.71 5.24
CA LEU A 15 11.69 -10.49 4.14
C LEU A 15 12.74 -11.24 3.30
N HIS A 16 14.02 -10.84 3.36
CA HIS A 16 15.14 -11.52 2.71
C HIS A 16 16.00 -12.30 3.73
N GLY A 17 15.38 -12.79 4.81
CA GLY A 17 16.04 -13.63 5.80
C GLY A 17 17.08 -12.90 6.67
N GLY A 18 16.98 -11.57 6.78
CA GLY A 18 17.91 -10.78 7.59
C GLY A 18 19.27 -10.50 6.92
N GLN A 19 19.46 -10.89 5.66
CA GLN A 19 20.73 -10.67 4.96
C GLN A 19 20.91 -9.19 4.60
N SER A 20 22.04 -8.63 5.03
CA SER A 20 22.44 -7.27 4.70
C SER A 20 23.01 -7.24 3.29
N TRP A 21 22.52 -6.33 2.45
CA TRP A 21 23.08 -6.07 1.12
C TRP A 21 24.55 -5.63 1.17
N ARG A 22 25.07 -5.21 2.33
CA ARG A 22 26.49 -4.91 2.52
C ARG A 22 27.37 -6.16 2.44
N ASP A 23 26.84 -7.30 2.88
CA ASP A 23 27.55 -8.58 2.87
C ASP A 23 27.30 -9.33 1.55
N THR A 24 26.13 -9.12 0.93
CA THR A 24 25.78 -9.68 -0.38
C THR A 24 25.27 -8.57 -1.31
N PRO A 25 26.15 -7.85 -2.03
CA PRO A 25 25.78 -6.75 -2.92
C PRO A 25 24.76 -7.11 -4.00
N ALA A 26 24.71 -8.37 -4.43
CA ALA A 26 23.73 -8.89 -5.38
C ALA A 26 22.27 -8.82 -4.87
N LEU A 27 22.05 -8.72 -3.55
CA LEU A 27 20.71 -8.59 -2.95
C LEU A 27 20.16 -7.16 -3.00
N LEU A 28 20.99 -6.16 -3.33
CA LEU A 28 20.56 -4.76 -3.34
C LEU A 28 19.39 -4.54 -4.33
N GLY A 29 19.48 -5.10 -5.54
CA GLY A 29 18.43 -5.00 -6.55
C GLY A 29 17.09 -5.58 -6.06
N PRO A 30 17.04 -6.86 -5.68
CA PRO A 30 15.83 -7.50 -5.15
C PRO A 30 15.22 -6.80 -3.91
N ILE A 31 16.06 -6.29 -3.00
CA ILE A 31 15.60 -5.55 -1.81
C ILE A 31 14.94 -4.22 -2.22
N LEU A 32 15.55 -3.47 -3.13
CA LEU A 32 15.00 -2.20 -3.62
C LEU A 32 13.68 -2.41 -4.38
N GLU A 33 13.58 -3.49 -5.16
CA GLU A 33 12.35 -3.86 -5.85
C GLU A 33 11.24 -4.22 -4.87
N THR A 34 11.53 -5.09 -3.88
CA THR A 34 10.59 -5.44 -2.80
C THR A 34 10.11 -4.18 -2.08
N PHE A 35 11.03 -3.28 -1.74
CA PHE A 35 10.69 -1.99 -1.10
C PHE A 35 9.76 -1.14 -1.97
N ALA A 36 10.03 -1.03 -3.27
CA ALA A 36 9.18 -0.29 -4.19
C ALA A 36 7.75 -0.85 -4.25
N HIS A 37 7.62 -2.18 -4.26
CA HIS A 37 6.31 -2.85 -4.21
C HIS A 37 5.59 -2.61 -2.89
N THR A 38 6.25 -2.80 -1.74
CA THR A 38 5.67 -2.52 -0.41
C THR A 38 5.20 -1.07 -0.31
N ARG A 39 5.99 -0.11 -0.79
CA ARG A 39 5.61 1.32 -0.78
C ARG A 39 4.34 1.58 -1.59
N ARG A 40 4.17 0.94 -2.76
CA ARG A 40 2.97 1.06 -3.60
C ARG A 40 1.72 0.52 -2.91
N ILE A 41 1.83 -0.60 -2.20
CA ILE A 41 0.74 -1.20 -1.42
C ILE A 41 0.37 -0.30 -0.24
N HIS A 42 1.36 0.13 0.55
CA HIS A 42 1.13 0.97 1.73
C HIS A 42 0.52 2.33 1.38
N THR A 43 0.90 2.92 0.25
CA THR A 43 0.30 4.18 -0.22
C THR A 43 -1.20 4.02 -0.45
N ARG A 44 -1.63 2.88 -1.02
CA ARG A 44 -3.04 2.58 -1.27
C ARG A 44 -3.81 2.26 0.00
N LEU A 45 -3.21 1.51 0.92
CA LEU A 45 -3.77 1.29 2.25
C LEU A 45 -4.02 2.62 2.97
N ALA A 46 -3.07 3.55 2.93
CA ALA A 46 -3.24 4.87 3.54
C ALA A 46 -4.38 5.67 2.90
N LEU A 47 -4.57 5.58 1.58
CA LEU A 47 -5.70 6.22 0.89
C LEU A 47 -7.04 5.57 1.27
N LEU A 48 -7.10 4.24 1.40
CA LEU A 48 -8.29 3.52 1.87
C LEU A 48 -8.64 3.85 3.33
N GLU A 49 -7.64 4.06 4.19
CA GLU A 49 -7.88 4.54 5.56
C GLU A 49 -8.36 6.00 5.56
N THR A 50 -7.79 6.84 4.71
CA THR A 50 -8.25 8.24 4.56
C THR A 50 -9.70 8.30 4.06
N ALA A 51 -10.07 7.43 3.13
CA ALA A 51 -11.43 7.32 2.61
C ALA A 51 -12.46 6.95 3.68
N ALA A 52 -12.05 6.29 4.78
CA ALA A 52 -12.95 5.97 5.90
C ALA A 52 -13.50 7.21 6.62
N MET A 53 -12.88 8.37 6.41
CA MET A 53 -13.35 9.65 6.96
C MET A 53 -14.48 10.29 6.16
N LEU A 54 -14.80 9.76 4.97
CA LEU A 54 -15.92 10.21 4.15
C LEU A 54 -17.24 9.63 4.67
N PRO A 55 -18.39 10.26 4.37
CA PRO A 55 -19.71 9.72 4.70
C PRO A 55 -20.09 8.56 3.77
N LEU A 56 -19.32 7.47 3.83
CA LEU A 56 -19.50 6.30 2.98
C LEU A 56 -20.85 5.63 3.25
N THR A 57 -21.50 5.17 2.17
CA THR A 57 -22.61 4.25 2.26
C THR A 57 -22.14 2.88 2.78
N THR A 58 -23.06 2.06 3.30
CA THR A 58 -22.76 0.70 3.76
C THR A 58 -22.07 -0.15 2.68
N ALA A 59 -22.48 0.01 1.41
CA ALA A 59 -21.88 -0.71 0.30
C ALA A 59 -20.43 -0.27 0.04
N GLU A 60 -20.16 1.03 0.06
CA GLU A 60 -18.81 1.56 -0.13
C GLU A 60 -17.88 1.19 1.02
N GLU A 61 -18.36 1.21 2.26
CA GLU A 61 -17.57 0.78 3.42
C GLU A 61 -17.21 -0.71 3.31
N HIS A 62 -18.15 -1.56 2.88
CA HIS A 62 -17.88 -2.98 2.65
C HIS A 62 -16.83 -3.20 1.54
N THR A 63 -16.93 -2.46 0.44
CA THR A 63 -15.93 -2.50 -0.64
C THR A 63 -14.56 -2.02 -0.14
N ARG A 64 -14.50 -0.93 0.62
CA ARG A 64 -13.26 -0.40 1.21
C ARG A 64 -12.58 -1.44 2.11
N GLN A 65 -13.33 -2.08 2.99
CA GLN A 65 -12.81 -3.12 3.88
C GLN A 65 -12.32 -4.35 3.11
N SER A 66 -13.05 -4.76 2.07
CA SER A 66 -12.68 -5.89 1.21
C SER A 66 -11.37 -5.63 0.45
N LEU A 67 -11.24 -4.44 -0.15
CA LEU A 67 -10.01 -4.01 -0.84
C LEU A 67 -8.83 -3.87 0.14
N ARG A 68 -9.08 -3.39 1.35
CA ARG A 68 -8.07 -3.31 2.40
C ARG A 68 -7.57 -4.70 2.78
N ALA A 69 -8.47 -5.64 3.03
CA ALA A 69 -8.13 -7.02 3.36
C ALA A 69 -7.34 -7.70 2.24
N ALA A 70 -7.73 -7.47 0.98
CA ALA A 70 -7.02 -8.00 -0.18
C ALA A 70 -5.58 -7.47 -0.31
N LEU A 71 -5.31 -6.23 0.13
CA LEU A 71 -3.97 -5.63 0.15
C LEU A 71 -3.11 -6.07 1.35
N THR A 72 -3.68 -6.75 2.35
CA THR A 72 -2.98 -7.22 3.57
C THR A 72 -3.02 -8.74 3.65
N PRO A 73 -2.22 -9.47 2.86
CA PRO A 73 -2.18 -10.93 2.93
C PRO A 73 -1.64 -11.39 4.29
N ALA A 74 -2.10 -12.56 4.76
CA ALA A 74 -1.61 -13.15 6.01
C ALA A 74 -0.12 -13.55 5.93
N ASP A 75 0.32 -13.99 4.74
CA ASP A 75 1.70 -14.38 4.47
C ASP A 75 2.39 -13.35 3.56
N GLU A 76 3.27 -12.54 4.14
CA GLU A 76 4.08 -11.58 3.38
C GLU A 76 5.37 -12.24 2.89
N THR A 77 5.44 -12.54 1.59
CA THR A 77 6.68 -12.94 0.89
C THR A 77 7.01 -11.90 -0.19
N PRO A 78 8.29 -11.75 -0.62
CA PRO A 78 8.64 -10.84 -1.72
C PRO A 78 7.80 -11.08 -2.99
N GLN A 79 7.51 -12.34 -3.31
CA GLN A 79 6.70 -12.74 -4.45
C GLN A 79 5.24 -12.35 -4.27
N ALA A 80 4.66 -12.55 -3.08
CA ALA A 80 3.30 -12.11 -2.79
C ALA A 80 3.17 -10.58 -2.85
N VAL A 81 4.14 -9.85 -2.30
CA VAL A 81 4.21 -8.39 -2.34
C VAL A 81 4.33 -7.88 -3.79
N ALA A 82 5.18 -8.51 -4.62
CA ALA A 82 5.28 -8.18 -6.03
C ALA A 82 3.95 -8.44 -6.77
N ALA A 83 3.35 -9.61 -6.59
CA ALA A 83 2.08 -9.98 -7.21
C ALA A 83 0.95 -9.01 -6.86
N LEU A 84 0.85 -8.59 -5.59
CA LEU A 84 -0.13 -7.58 -5.16
C LEU A 84 0.16 -6.20 -5.76
N ALA A 85 1.43 -5.81 -5.85
CA ALA A 85 1.81 -4.49 -6.34
C ALA A 85 1.74 -4.34 -7.87
N THR A 86 1.79 -5.44 -8.62
CA THR A 86 1.74 -5.43 -10.10
C THR A 86 0.50 -6.09 -10.69
N GLY A 87 -0.30 -6.76 -9.88
CA GLY A 87 -1.55 -7.40 -10.29
C GLY A 87 -2.69 -6.41 -10.57
N PRO A 88 -3.94 -6.89 -10.65
CA PRO A 88 -5.10 -6.04 -10.94
C PRO A 88 -5.54 -5.18 -9.74
N LEU A 89 -5.28 -5.64 -8.51
CA LEU A 89 -5.76 -5.04 -7.28
C LEU A 89 -5.41 -3.53 -7.12
N PRO A 90 -4.19 -3.05 -7.46
CA PRO A 90 -3.89 -1.62 -7.46
C PRO A 90 -4.84 -0.79 -8.32
N ALA A 91 -5.22 -1.29 -9.50
CA ALA A 91 -6.13 -0.59 -10.41
C ALA A 91 -7.57 -0.61 -9.88
N GLU A 92 -7.99 -1.70 -9.24
CA GLU A 92 -9.30 -1.80 -8.57
C GLU A 92 -9.42 -0.79 -7.42
N VAL A 93 -8.37 -0.66 -6.60
CA VAL A 93 -8.31 0.34 -5.54
C VAL A 93 -8.36 1.76 -6.12
N ASP A 94 -7.58 2.04 -7.16
CA ASP A 94 -7.56 3.35 -7.80
C ASP A 94 -8.92 3.67 -8.47
N ALA A 95 -9.63 2.68 -8.98
CA ALA A 95 -10.99 2.83 -9.50
C ALA A 95 -12.01 3.13 -8.39
N PHE A 96 -11.96 2.40 -7.29
CA PHE A 96 -12.81 2.63 -6.12
C PHE A 96 -12.57 4.02 -5.51
N LEU A 97 -11.32 4.42 -5.29
CA LEU A 97 -11.02 5.75 -4.75
C LEU A 97 -11.54 6.87 -5.67
N ARG A 98 -11.48 6.68 -6.98
CA ARG A 98 -12.07 7.63 -7.94
C ARG A 98 -13.60 7.65 -7.87
N SER A 99 -14.27 6.53 -7.62
CA SER A 99 -15.73 6.51 -7.49
C SER A 99 -16.19 7.31 -6.27
N LEU A 100 -15.37 7.41 -5.21
CA LEU A 100 -15.68 8.20 -4.01
C LEU A 100 -15.61 9.72 -4.21
N ALA A 101 -15.19 10.21 -5.39
CA ALA A 101 -15.06 11.65 -5.65
C ALA A 101 -16.38 12.43 -5.44
N HIS A 102 -17.54 11.78 -5.51
CA HIS A 102 -18.84 12.39 -5.24
C HIS A 102 -19.07 12.76 -3.76
N HIS A 103 -18.30 12.19 -2.84
CA HIS A 103 -18.31 12.55 -1.41
C HIS A 103 -17.49 13.80 -1.09
N ILE A 104 -16.68 14.27 -2.04
CA ILE A 104 -15.85 15.46 -1.86
C ILE A 104 -16.69 16.65 -2.32
N PRO A 105 -17.11 17.56 -1.43
CA PRO A 105 -17.74 18.80 -1.85
C PRO A 105 -16.74 19.55 -2.74
N ALA A 106 -17.18 19.94 -3.94
CA ALA A 106 -16.38 20.79 -4.81
C ALA A 106 -15.87 21.97 -3.99
N LYS A 107 -14.55 22.07 -3.88
CA LYS A 107 -13.82 23.07 -3.11
C LYS A 107 -14.56 24.41 -3.14
N GLY A 108 -14.97 24.88 -1.96
CA GLY A 108 -15.93 25.96 -1.78
C GLY A 108 -15.76 27.14 -2.72
N ALA A 109 -16.85 27.51 -3.40
CA ALA A 109 -17.06 28.86 -3.85
C ALA A 109 -17.01 29.76 -2.61
N LYS A 110 -15.89 30.46 -2.40
CA LYS A 110 -15.83 31.56 -1.44
C LYS A 110 -16.72 32.68 -1.99
N SER A 111 -17.80 32.98 -1.26
CA SER A 111 -18.40 34.33 -1.24
C SER A 111 -17.53 35.28 -0.42
#